data_AF-A0A383E0I1-F1
#
_entry.id   AF-A0A383E0I1-F1
#
_cell.length_a   1.000
_cell.length_b   1.000
_cell.length_c   1.000
_cell.angle_alpha   90.00
_cell.angle_beta   90.00
_cell.angle_gamma   90.00
#
_symmetry.space_group_name_H-M   'P 1'
#
loop_
_entity.id
_entity.type
_entity.pdbx_description
1 polymer ?
#
loop_
_entity_poly.entity_id
_entity_poly.type
_entity_poly.pdbx_seq_one_letter_code
_entity_poly.pdbx_strand_id
1 'polypeptide(L)' 'MTAIVFPGQGSQFVEMSKDFYDNFDTAKKVFELISDTTKINIKDIIFRNPSDLLNQ' A
#
# COMPACT_ATOMS: atom_id res chain seq x y z
N MET A 1 -26.19 1.89 -14.47
CA MET A 1 -25.83 1.94 -13.05
C MET A 1 -24.40 1.43 -12.92
N THR A 2 -23.52 2.17 -12.26
CA THR A 2 -22.09 1.84 -12.17
C THR A 2 -21.75 1.53 -10.71
N ALA A 3 -21.05 0.42 -10.48
CA ALA A 3 -20.54 0.05 -9.17
C ALA A 3 -19.01 -0.02 -9.22
N ILE A 4 -18.36 0.37 -8.13
CA ILE A 4 -16.93 0.17 -7.92
C ILE A 4 -16.80 -0.88 -6.82
N VAL A 5 -16.11 -1.97 -7.14
CA VAL A 5 -15.87 -3.08 -6.21
C VAL A 5 -14.38 -3.12 -5.91
N PHE A 6 -14.04 -3.21 -4.63
CA PHE A 6 -12.66 -3.23 -4.17
C PHE A 6 -12.26 -4.66 -3.81
N PRO A 7 -11.03 -5.10 -4.15
CA PRO A 7 -10.54 -6.44 -3.84
C PRO A 7 -10.35 -6.64 -2.33
N GLY A 8 -10.44 -7.89 -1.89
CA GLY A 8 -10.19 -8.30 -0.50
C GLY A 8 -8.76 -8.81 -0.26
N GLN A 9 -8.53 -9.31 0.96
CA GLN A 9 -7.28 -9.98 1.34
C GLN A 9 -7.00 -11.19 0.43
N GLY A 10 -5.73 -11.47 0.19
CA GLY A 10 -5.25 -12.49 -0.75
C GLY A 10 -4.92 -11.94 -2.15
N SER A 11 -5.25 -10.67 -2.42
CA SER A 11 -4.92 -10.00 -3.69
C SER A 11 -3.60 -9.21 -3.62
N GLN A 12 -2.95 -9.14 -2.44
CA GLN A 12 -1.72 -8.38 -2.25
C GLN A 12 -0.51 -9.05 -2.93
N PHE A 13 0.41 -8.23 -3.43
CA PHE A 13 1.68 -8.68 -4.00
C PHE A 13 2.77 -7.63 -3.77
N VAL A 14 4.03 -8.05 -3.80
CA VAL A 14 5.17 -7.17 -3.58
C VAL A 14 5.20 -6.09 -4.66
N GLU A 15 5.46 -4.85 -4.26
CA GLU A 15 5.43 -3.65 -5.12
C GLU A 15 4.03 -3.22 -5.59
N MET A 16 2.92 -3.79 -5.07
CA MET A 16 1.59 -3.25 -5.36
C MET A 16 1.55 -1.74 -5.01
N SER A 17 0.84 -0.95 -5.81
CA SER A 17 0.72 0.52 -5.69
C SER A 17 2.00 1.34 -5.91
N LYS A 18 3.13 0.73 -6.27
CA LYS A 18 4.39 1.45 -6.52
C LYS A 18 4.29 2.44 -7.68
N ASP A 19 3.62 2.05 -8.74
CA ASP A 19 3.24 2.88 -9.88
C ASP A 19 2.40 4.09 -9.47
N PHE A 20 1.43 3.93 -8.56
CA PHE A 20 0.70 5.07 -8.01
C PHE A 20 1.59 5.96 -7.14
N TYR A 21 2.41 5.36 -6.27
CA TYR A 21 3.33 6.08 -5.40
C TYR A 21 4.34 6.92 -6.20
N ASP A 22 4.91 6.37 -7.26
CA ASP A 22 5.96 7.03 -8.03
C ASP A 22 5.41 8.21 -8.85
N ASN A 23 4.18 8.10 -9.36
CA ASN A 23 3.61 9.04 -10.33
C ASN A 23 2.61 10.05 -9.74
N PHE A 24 2.06 9.84 -8.55
CA PHE A 24 1.02 10.70 -7.99
C PHE A 24 1.35 11.17 -6.58
N ASP A 25 1.49 12.48 -6.40
CA ASP A 25 1.75 13.09 -5.08
C ASP A 25 0.64 12.79 -4.06
N THR A 26 -0.61 12.65 -4.50
CA THR A 26 -1.70 12.24 -3.62
C THR A 26 -1.45 10.86 -3.03
N ALA A 27 -0.91 9.90 -3.79
CA ALA A 27 -0.57 8.59 -3.28
C ALA A 27 0.57 8.69 -2.25
N LYS A 28 1.64 9.44 -2.54
CA LYS A 28 2.74 9.66 -1.59
C LYS A 28 2.26 10.20 -0.25
N LYS A 29 1.38 11.20 -0.26
CA LYS A 29 0.79 11.80 0.94
C LYS A 29 -0.03 10.79 1.76
N VAL A 30 -0.70 9.85 1.11
CA VAL A 30 -1.43 8.78 1.82
C VAL A 30 -0.47 7.84 2.55
N PHE A 31 0.64 7.45 1.91
CA PHE A 31 1.68 6.64 2.57
C PHE A 31 2.32 7.36 3.76
N GLU A 32 2.62 8.66 3.62
CA GLU A 32 3.14 9.49 4.70
C GLU A 32 2.16 9.57 5.88
N LEU A 33 0.88 9.86 5.59
CA LEU A 33 -0.18 9.92 6.60
C LEU A 33 -0.31 8.61 7.38
N ILE A 34 -0.28 7.47 6.70
CA ILE A 34 -0.37 6.15 7.34
C ILE A 34 0.84 5.94 8.25
N SER A 35 2.05 6.21 7.76
CA SER A 35 3.29 6.07 8.52
C SER A 35 3.30 6.98 9.75
N ASP A 36 2.87 8.22 9.62
CA ASP A 36 2.84 9.18 10.73
C ASP A 36 1.82 8.81 11.79
N THR A 37 0.67 8.28 11.38
CA THR A 37 -0.43 7.90 12.27
C THR A 37 -0.14 6.61 13.01
N THR A 38 0.34 5.59 12.29
CA THR A 38 0.49 4.22 12.82
C THR A 38 1.89 3.93 13.36
N LYS A 39 2.89 4.75 12.98
CA LYS A 39 4.32 4.48 13.17
C LYS A 39 4.81 3.20 12.47
N ILE A 40 4.02 2.68 11.53
CA ILE A 40 4.38 1.53 10.69
C ILE A 40 4.94 2.03 9.37
N ASN A 41 6.09 1.50 8.97
CA ASN A 41 6.64 1.77 7.64
C ASN A 41 5.92 0.91 6.58
N ILE A 42 4.66 1.26 6.29
CA ILE A 42 3.80 0.49 5.38
C ILE A 42 4.39 0.43 3.96
N LYS A 43 5.13 1.46 3.54
CA LYS A 43 5.83 1.50 2.26
C LYS A 43 6.85 0.37 2.16
N ASP A 44 7.64 0.15 3.21
CA ASP A 44 8.65 -0.91 3.24
C ASP A 44 8.00 -2.29 3.23
N ILE A 45 6.88 -2.47 3.96
CA ILE A 45 6.10 -3.71 3.94
C ILE A 45 5.61 -4.03 2.54
N ILE A 46 4.96 -3.08 1.88
CA ILE A 46 4.35 -3.30 0.56
C ILE A 46 5.41 -3.45 -0.54
N PHE A 47 6.51 -2.71 -0.49
CA PHE A 47 7.50 -2.69 -1.58
C PHE A 47 8.60 -3.75 -1.42
N ARG A 48 8.86 -4.23 -0.21
CA ARG A 48 9.97 -5.16 0.05
C ARG A 48 9.57 -6.43 0.78
N ASN A 49 8.37 -6.47 1.38
CA ASN A 49 7.87 -7.58 2.17
C ASN A 49 8.92 -8.16 3.18
N PRO A 50 9.52 -7.32 4.04
CA PRO A 50 10.46 -7.80 5.05
C PRO A 50 9.75 -8.77 5.99
N SER A 51 10.41 -9.88 6.32
CA SER A 51 9.89 -10.89 7.26
C SER A 51 8.51 -11.45 6.89
N ASP A 52 8.14 -11.42 5.60
CA ASP A 52 6.85 -11.86 5.07
C ASP A 52 5.62 -11.20 5.72
N LEU A 53 5.78 -9.94 6.17
CA LEU A 53 4.72 -9.17 6.84
C LEU A 53 3.51 -8.87 5.95
N LEU A 54 3.65 -8.92 4.62
CA LEU A 54 2.58 -8.60 3.68
C LEU A 54 1.44 -9.62 3.70
N ASN A 55 1.70 -10.85 4.16
CA ASN A 55 0.75 -11.97 4.16
C ASN A 55 0.33 -12.44 5.55
N GLN A 56 0.63 -11.65 6.59
CA GLN A 56 0.25 -11.97 7.97
C GLN A 56 -1.20 -11.59 8.30
#